data_AF-A0A932B5T7-F1
#
_entry.id   AF-A0A932B5T7-F1
#
_cell.length_a   1.000
_cell.length_b   1.000
_cell.length_c   1.000
_cell.angle_alpha   90.00
_cell.angle_beta   90.00
_cell.angle_gamma   90.00
#
_symmetry.space_group_name_H-M   'P 1'
#
loop_
_entity.id
_entity.type
_entity.pdbx_description
1 polymer ?
#
loop_
_entity_poly.entity_id
_entity_poly.type
_entity_poly.pdbx_seq_one_letter_code
_entity_poly.pdbx_strand_id
1 'polypeptide(L)'
;CKFNLIPFNPFPQSGLHRSQAARVQAFARLLADAGIVTTVRKTRGDDIDAACGQLAGEVQDRTNARDRMLRQPVEAKVATPKPGERHRHAH
;
A
#
# COMPACT_ATOMS: atom_id res chain seq x y z
N CYS A 1 -19.88 -1.97 7.93
CA CYS A 1 -18.44 -2.30 8.02
C CYS A 1 -18.25 -3.76 7.57
N LYS A 2 -17.16 -4.12 6.88
CA LYS A 2 -16.89 -5.48 6.37
C LYS A 2 -15.59 -6.03 6.98
N PHE A 3 -15.62 -7.27 7.45
CA PHE A 3 -14.46 -7.97 7.99
C PHE A 3 -13.85 -8.90 6.93
N ASN A 4 -12.54 -8.78 6.67
CA ASN A 4 -11.84 -9.61 5.69
C ASN A 4 -10.76 -10.45 6.37
N LEU A 5 -10.97 -11.76 6.44
CA LEU A 5 -10.00 -12.71 6.96
C LEU A 5 -8.98 -13.07 5.87
N ILE A 6 -7.70 -12.96 6.21
CA ILE A 6 -6.58 -13.35 5.36
C ILE A 6 -5.83 -14.46 6.10
N PRO A 7 -5.95 -15.72 5.66
CA PRO A 7 -5.09 -16.77 6.19
C PRO A 7 -3.63 -16.38 6.01
N PHE A 8 -2.83 -16.60 7.05
CA PHE A 8 -1.42 -16.23 7.04
C PHE A 8 -0.66 -16.99 5.94
N ASN A 9 0.15 -16.25 5.16
CA ASN A 9 1.04 -16.82 4.16
C ASN A 9 2.44 -16.93 4.77
N PRO A 10 2.96 -18.15 5.02
CA PRO A 10 4.24 -18.30 5.69
C PRO A 10 5.40 -17.75 4.85
N PHE A 11 6.39 -17.21 5.55
CA PHE A 11 7.69 -16.84 5.00
C PHE A 11 8.80 -17.18 6.01
N PRO A 12 10.05 -17.43 5.57
CA PRO A 12 11.09 -18.06 6.39
C PRO A 12 11.38 -17.39 7.74
N GLN A 13 11.26 -16.06 7.80
CA GLN A 13 11.58 -15.26 9.00
C GLN A 13 10.37 -15.00 9.91
N SER A 14 9.18 -15.48 9.55
CA SER A 14 7.96 -15.11 10.26
C SER A 14 7.82 -15.74 11.64
N GLY A 15 8.36 -16.94 11.85
CA GLY A 15 8.12 -17.72 13.07
C GLY A 15 6.65 -18.07 13.33
N LEU A 16 5.75 -17.80 12.37
CA LEU A 16 4.31 -17.99 12.50
C LEU A 16 3.81 -19.07 11.56
N HIS A 17 2.71 -19.70 11.94
CA HIS A 17 2.05 -20.73 11.15
C HIS A 17 0.66 -20.30 10.71
N ARG A 18 0.28 -20.77 9.52
CA ARG A 18 -1.06 -20.58 8.99
C ARG A 18 -2.08 -21.32 9.87
N SER A 19 -3.13 -20.60 10.29
CA SER A 19 -4.28 -21.22 10.94
C SER A 19 -4.90 -22.28 10.05
N GLN A 20 -5.27 -23.42 10.65
CA GLN A 20 -6.01 -24.47 9.96
C GLN A 20 -7.31 -23.91 9.36
N ALA A 21 -7.70 -24.42 8.18
CA ALA A 21 -8.88 -23.96 7.47
C ALA A 21 -10.15 -24.02 8.33
N ALA A 22 -10.33 -25.10 9.10
CA ALA A 22 -11.47 -25.26 10.01
C ALA A 22 -11.56 -24.15 11.06
N ARG A 23 -10.42 -23.73 11.62
CA ARG A 23 -10.37 -22.63 12.61
C ARG A 23 -10.72 -21.29 11.99
N VAL A 24 -10.23 -21.00 10.78
CA VAL A 24 -10.57 -19.78 10.05
C VAL A 24 -12.07 -19.73 9.75
N GLN A 25 -12.66 -20.86 9.34
CA GLN A 25 -14.10 -20.95 9.06
C GLN A 25 -14.97 -20.82 10.31
N ALA A 26 -14.55 -21.42 11.43
CA ALA A 26 -15.24 -21.26 12.70
C ALA A 26 -15.26 -19.79 13.16
N PHE A 27 -14.14 -19.09 13.04
CA PHE A 27 -14.07 -17.67 13.36
C PHE A 27 -14.91 -16.81 12.40
N ALA A 28 -14.89 -17.13 11.10
CA ALA A 28 -15.72 -16.45 10.11
C ALA A 28 -17.22 -16.58 10.43
N ARG A 29 -17.65 -17.77 10.87
CA ARG A 29 -19.03 -18.02 11.31
C ARG A 29 -19.37 -17.21 12.55
N LEU A 30 -18.51 -17.22 13.56
CA LEU A 30 -18.74 -16.44 14.78
C LEU A 30 -18.96 -14.94 14.49
N LEU A 31 -18.18 -14.36 13.57
CA LEU A 31 -18.38 -12.98 13.12
C LEU A 31 -19.68 -12.80 12.34
N ALA A 32 -20.02 -13.73 11.44
CA ALA A 32 -21.26 -13.68 10.68
C ALA A 32 -22.50 -13.80 11.58
N ASP A 33 -22.47 -14.69 12.57
CA ASP A 33 -23.53 -14.89 13.56
C ASP A 33 -23.74 -13.65 14.43
N ALA A 34 -22.68 -12.86 14.65
CA ALA A 34 -22.74 -11.54 15.28
C ALA A 34 -23.22 -10.42 14.34
N GLY A 35 -23.67 -10.74 13.12
CA GLY A 35 -24.16 -9.78 12.13
C GLY A 35 -23.06 -9.04 11.36
N ILE A 36 -21.81 -9.48 11.45
CA ILE A 36 -20.68 -8.84 10.77
C ILE A 36 -20.46 -9.50 9.41
N VAL A 37 -20.61 -8.72 8.34
CA VAL A 37 -20.31 -9.17 6.97
C VAL A 37 -18.85 -9.59 6.88
N THR A 38 -18.61 -10.90 6.78
CA THR A 38 -17.27 -11.49 6.86
C THR A 38 -16.95 -12.25 5.59
N THR A 39 -15.74 -12.07 5.04
CA THR A 39 -15.24 -12.89 3.93
C THR A 39 -13.85 -13.43 4.22
N VAL A 40 -13.57 -14.63 3.74
CA VAL A 40 -12.24 -15.25 3.81
C VAL A 40 -11.58 -15.17 2.44
N ARG A 41 -10.41 -14.53 2.36
CA ARG A 41 -9.61 -14.54 1.12
C ARG A 41 -9.07 -15.94 0.88
N LYS A 42 -9.40 -16.51 -0.27
CA LYS A 42 -8.69 -17.67 -0.81
C LYS A 42 -7.31 -17.20 -1.25
N THR A 43 -6.26 -17.84 -0.75
CA THR A 43 -4.92 -17.61 -1.29
C THR A 43 -4.89 -18.15 -2.72
N ARG A 44 -4.52 -17.30 -3.68
CA ARG A 44 -4.11 -17.72 -5.03
C ARG A 44 -2.59 -17.63 -5.04
N GLY A 45 -1.90 -18.68 -5.49
CA GLY A 45 -0.44 -18.68 -5.62
C GLY A 45 0.33 -19.32 -4.45
N ASP A 46 -0.29 -20.15 -3.60
CA ASP A 46 0.45 -21.01 -2.64
C ASP A 46 1.37 -22.01 -3.37
N ASP A 47 1.08 -22.26 -4.64
CA ASP A 47 1.81 -23.09 -5.59
C ASP A 47 3.00 -22.39 -6.26
N ILE A 48 3.10 -21.05 -6.16
CA ILE A 48 4.13 -20.24 -6.86
C ILE A 48 4.73 -19.10 -6.03
N ASP A 49 4.65 -19.16 -4.69
CA ASP A 49 5.19 -18.14 -3.77
C ASP A 49 4.76 -16.69 -4.10
N ALA A 50 3.55 -16.52 -4.65
CA ALA A 50 3.01 -15.23 -5.07
C ALA A 50 1.94 -14.69 -4.11
N ALA A 51 1.83 -15.26 -2.91
CA ALA A 51 0.82 -14.87 -1.95
C ALA A 51 1.13 -13.50 -1.34
N CYS A 52 0.10 -12.75 -0.91
CA CYS A 52 0.30 -11.43 -0.32
C CYS A 52 1.26 -11.50 0.88
N GLY A 53 2.36 -10.74 0.85
CA GLY A 53 3.44 -10.76 1.83
C GLY A 53 4.74 -11.43 1.37
N GLN A 54 4.71 -12.19 0.27
CA GLN A 54 5.87 -12.90 -0.30
C GLN A 54 6.58 -12.13 -1.43
N LEU A 55 6.08 -10.94 -1.80
CA LEU A 55 6.77 -10.02 -2.70
C LEU A 55 7.96 -9.34 -1.99
N ALA A 56 8.86 -10.15 -1.46
CA ALA A 56 10.23 -9.79 -1.07
C ALA A 56 11.20 -10.34 -2.12
N GLY A 57 10.85 -10.18 -3.41
CA GLY A 57 11.79 -10.46 -4.50
C GLY A 57 13.04 -9.58 -4.34
N GLU A 58 14.20 -10.07 -4.77
CA GLU A 58 15.44 -9.29 -4.80
C GLU A 58 15.16 -7.94 -5.43
N VAL A 59 15.15 -6.88 -4.61
CA VAL A 59 14.94 -5.52 -5.06
C VAL A 59 16.22 -5.09 -5.77
N GLN A 60 16.34 -5.42 -7.05
CA GLN A 60 17.16 -4.61 -7.94
C GLN A 60 16.42 -3.29 -8.14
N ASP A 61 16.77 -2.33 -7.29
CA ASP A 61 16.27 -0.96 -7.38
C ASP A 61 16.68 -0.37 -8.73
N ARG A 62 15.77 -0.46 -9.71
CA ARG A 62 15.92 0.20 -11.02
C ARG A 62 15.37 1.62 -11.01
N THR A 63 14.87 2.09 -9.87
CA THR A 63 14.59 3.50 -9.71
C THR A 63 15.90 4.13 -9.26
N ASN A 64 16.45 5.07 -10.04
CA ASN A 64 17.60 5.88 -9.61
C ASN A 64 17.19 6.85 -8.48
N ALA A 65 16.41 6.37 -7.51
CA ALA A 65 15.83 7.11 -6.40
C ALA A 65 16.94 7.69 -5.53
N ARG A 66 18.05 6.96 -5.37
CA ARG A 66 19.28 7.46 -4.74
C ARG A 66 19.85 8.67 -5.47
N ASP A 67 20.02 8.61 -6.79
CA ASP A 67 20.49 9.75 -7.58
C ASP A 67 19.52 10.93 -7.56
N ARG A 68 18.22 10.66 -7.49
CA ARG A 68 17.19 11.71 -7.39
C ARG A 68 17.20 12.39 -6.03
N MET A 69 17.48 11.66 -4.94
CA MET A 69 17.63 12.23 -3.60
C MET A 69 18.94 13.03 -3.45
N LEU A 70 19.99 12.65 -4.17
CA LEU A 70 21.28 13.37 -4.16
C LEU A 70 21.29 14.60 -5.08
N ARG A 71 20.40 14.67 -6.08
CA ARG A 71 20.22 15.88 -6.89
C ARG A 71 19.58 16.97 -6.04
N GLN A 72 20.29 18.09 -5.90
CA GLN A 72 19.76 19.29 -5.26
C GLN A 72 18.46 19.73 -5.95
N PRO A 73 17.42 20.12 -5.19
CA PRO A 73 16.20 20.66 -5.78
C PRO A 73 16.56 21.90 -6.60
N VAL A 74 16.06 21.94 -7.83
CA VAL A 74 16.22 23.10 -8.71
C VAL A 74 15.53 24.28 -8.04
N GLU A 75 16.26 25.34 -7.70
CA GLU A 75 15.65 26.55 -7.15
C GLU A 75 14.68 27.14 -8.17
N ALA A 76 13.39 27.03 -7.89
CA ALA A 76 12.36 27.70 -8.66
C ALA A 76 12.49 29.21 -8.40
N LYS A 77 13.00 29.97 -9.39
CA LYS A 77 12.98 31.43 -9.35
C LYS A 77 11.52 31.90 -9.35
N VAL A 78 11.01 32.29 -8.19
CA VAL A 78 9.71 32.96 -8.07
C VAL A 78 9.84 34.34 -8.71
N ALA A 79 9.12 34.56 -9.81
CA ALA A 79 9.03 35.88 -10.42
C ALA A 79 8.20 36.80 -9.52
N THR A 80 8.81 37.86 -9.00
CA THR A 80 8.14 38.93 -8.26
C THR A 80 7.33 39.81 -9.23
N PRO A 81 6.04 40.08 -8.95
CA PRO A 81 5.26 41.00 -9.78
C PRO A 81 5.76 42.45 -9.61
N LYS A 82 5.95 43.17 -10.73
CA LYS A 82 6.40 44.56 -10.73
C LYS A 82 5.30 45.49 -10.18
N PRO A 83 5.61 46.35 -9.20
CA PRO A 83 4.64 47.35 -8.73
C PRO A 83 4.68 48.56 -9.67
N GLY A 84 3.63 48.81 -10.46
CA GLY A 84 3.66 50.04 -11.29
C GLY A 84 2.58 50.34 -12.33
N GLU A 85 1.73 49.40 -12.78
CA GLU A 85 0.72 49.74 -13.79
C GLU A 85 -0.59 50.25 -13.18
N ARG A 86 -0.54 51.49 -12.69
CA ARG A 86 -1.74 52.33 -12.54
C ARG A 86 -2.19 52.76 -13.92
N HIS A 87 -3.18 52.08 -14.49
CA HIS A 87 -3.96 52.61 -15.61
C HIS A 87 -4.64 53.91 -15.17
N ARG A 88 -4.14 55.03 -15.68
CA ARG A 88 -4.79 56.34 -15.57
C ARG A 88 -5.90 56.43 -16.60
N HIS A 89 -7.08 56.85 -16.15
CA HIS A 89 -8.20 57.29 -16.98
C HIS A 89 -7.87 58.56 -17.77
N ALA A 90 -8.33 58.61 -19.03
CA ALA A 90 -8.67 59.77 -19.87
C ALA A 90 -9.02 59.21 -21.27
N HIS A 91 -10.14 59.44 -21.95
CA HIS A 91 -11.25 60.41 -21.91
C HIS A 91 -12.54 59.68 -22.32
#